data_AF-G0HK11-F1
#
_entry.id   AF-G0HK11-F1
#
_cell.length_a   1.000
_cell.length_b   1.000
_cell.length_c   1.000
_cell.angle_alpha   90.00
_cell.angle_beta   90.00
_cell.angle_gamma   90.00
#
_symmetry.space_group_name_H-M   'P 1'
#
loop_
_entity.id
_entity.type
_entity.pdbx_description
1 polymer ?
#
loop_
_entity_poly.entity_id
_entity_poly.type
_entity_poly.pdbx_seq_one_letter_code
_entity_poly.pdbx_strand_id
1 'polypeptide(L)'
;MDEDTKVLRDYLTFTVPHVTVLAGAILGVMMILGFPINVALGLFAVAYGIMLTILGLIIRPHVSGSALYRLMMAFFVGLVGVGIIILFYGG
;
A
#
# COMPACT_ATOMS: atom_id res chain seq x y z
N MET A 1 0.24 19.41 -18.67
CA MET A 1 0.87 18.53 -17.68
C MET A 1 2.35 18.63 -17.92
N ASP A 2 3.12 19.06 -16.93
CA ASP A 2 4.58 19.00 -17.00
C ASP A 2 5.03 17.56 -17.25
N GLU A 3 6.00 17.40 -18.13
CA GLU A 3 6.47 16.11 -18.66
C GLU A 3 6.91 15.16 -17.53
N ASP A 4 7.45 15.71 -16.44
CA ASP A 4 7.81 15.01 -15.21
C ASP A 4 6.61 14.38 -14.49
N THR A 5 5.47 15.09 -14.46
CA THR A 5 4.22 14.55 -13.88
C THR A 5 3.68 13.41 -14.75
N LYS A 6 3.89 13.53 -16.08
CA LYS A 6 3.82 12.48 -17.10
C LYS A 6 4.41 11.16 -16.61
N VAL A 7 5.73 11.21 -16.47
CA VAL A 7 6.59 10.07 -16.17
C VAL A 7 6.25 9.47 -14.80
N LEU A 8 6.06 10.29 -13.76
CA LEU A 8 5.74 9.79 -12.42
C LEU A 8 4.39 9.07 -12.36
N ARG A 9 3.39 9.57 -13.08
CA ARG A 9 2.08 8.91 -13.17
C ARG A 9 2.20 7.55 -13.84
N ASP A 10 2.99 7.45 -14.91
CA ASP A 10 3.22 6.20 -15.61
C ASP A 10 3.97 5.22 -14.71
N TYR A 11 5.02 5.67 -14.00
CA TYR A 11 5.69 4.86 -12.97
C TYR A 11 4.72 4.33 -11.92
N LEU A 12 3.84 5.16 -11.37
CA LEU A 12 2.86 4.69 -10.38
C LEU A 12 1.91 3.65 -10.98
N THR A 13 1.44 3.90 -12.20
CA THR A 13 0.49 3.03 -12.90
C THR A 13 1.11 1.68 -13.22
N PHE A 14 2.42 1.64 -13.49
CA PHE A 14 3.15 0.39 -13.66
C PHE A 14 3.48 -0.29 -12.34
N THR A 15 3.92 0.43 -11.30
CA THR A 15 4.39 -0.19 -10.06
C THR A 15 3.26 -0.68 -9.16
N VAL A 16 2.12 0.01 -9.09
CA VAL A 16 1.00 -0.36 -8.21
C VAL A 16 0.51 -1.79 -8.47
N PRO A 17 0.20 -2.22 -9.71
CA PRO A 17 -0.20 -3.60 -9.98
C PRO A 17 0.82 -4.64 -9.52
N HIS A 18 2.12 -4.39 -9.69
CA HIS A 18 3.17 -5.31 -9.27
C HIS A 18 3.22 -5.46 -7.75
N VAL A 19 3.09 -4.34 -7.02
CA VAL A 19 3.00 -4.33 -5.56
C VAL A 19 1.75 -5.06 -5.07
N THR A 20 0.60 -4.86 -5.73
CA THR A 20 -0.66 -5.55 -5.40
C THR A 20 -0.54 -7.06 -5.62
N VAL A 21 0.04 -7.50 -6.75
CA VAL A 21 0.25 -8.92 -7.03
C VAL A 21 1.19 -9.55 -6.01
N LEU A 22 2.30 -8.88 -5.67
CA LEU A 22 3.23 -9.36 -4.66
C LEU A 22 2.57 -9.51 -3.28
N ALA A 23 1.86 -8.48 -2.82
CA ALA A 23 1.15 -8.53 -1.54
C ALA A 23 0.07 -9.64 -1.53
N GLY A 24 -0.67 -9.79 -2.64
CA GLY A 24 -1.66 -10.84 -2.81
C GLY A 24 -1.05 -12.24 -2.81
N ALA A 25 0.12 -12.42 -3.43
CA ALA A 25 0.85 -13.69 -3.41
C ALA A 25 1.29 -14.06 -2.00
N ILE A 26 1.84 -13.09 -1.24
CA ILE A 26 2.21 -13.31 0.18
C ILE A 26 0.98 -13.71 1.00
N LEU A 27 -0.15 -13.02 0.82
CA LEU A 27 -1.41 -13.39 1.47
C LEU A 27 -1.85 -14.81 1.11
N GLY A 28 -1.85 -15.16 -0.18
CA GLY A 28 -2.21 -16.50 -0.66
C GLY A 28 -1.33 -17.59 -0.05
N VAL A 29 -0.01 -17.38 0.02
CA VAL A 29 0.92 -18.31 0.64
C VAL A 29 0.63 -18.47 2.14
N MET A 30 0.40 -17.38 2.88
CA MET A 30 0.04 -17.45 4.31
C MET A 30 -1.24 -18.26 4.55
N MET A 31 -2.24 -18.08 3.69
CA MET A 31 -3.50 -18.83 3.76
C MET A 31 -3.29 -20.33 3.49
N ILE A 32 -2.47 -20.69 2.51
CA ILE A 32 -2.12 -22.09 2.21
C ILE A 32 -1.36 -22.75 3.38
N LEU A 33 -0.50 -21.98 4.07
CA LEU A 33 0.24 -22.44 5.25
C LEU A 33 -0.63 -22.57 6.51
N GLY A 34 -1.92 -22.21 6.44
CA GLY A 34 -2.85 -22.34 7.55
C GLY A 34 -2.69 -21.28 8.64
N PHE A 35 -2.12 -20.11 8.30
CA PHE A 35 -2.06 -19.00 9.25
C PHE A 35 -3.49 -18.53 9.62
N PRO A 36 -3.70 -18.07 10.86
CA PRO A 36 -4.97 -17.46 11.25
C PRO A 36 -5.31 -16.31 10.30
N ILE A 37 -6.54 -16.30 9.79
CA ILE A 37 -7.00 -15.32 8.79
C ILE A 37 -6.72 -13.88 9.25
N ASN A 38 -6.93 -13.60 10.54
CA ASN A 38 -6.70 -12.29 11.11
C ASN A 38 -5.22 -11.89 11.02
N VAL A 39 -4.29 -12.80 11.33
CA VAL A 39 -2.84 -12.55 11.22
C VAL A 39 -2.44 -12.34 9.76
N ALA A 40 -2.96 -13.16 8.85
CA ALA A 40 -2.66 -13.06 7.43
C ALA A 40 -3.17 -11.74 6.81
N LEU A 41 -4.40 -11.32 7.15
CA LEU A 41 -4.97 -10.05 6.71
C LEU A 41 -4.25 -8.85 7.32
N GLY A 42 -3.87 -8.93 8.61
CA GLY A 42 -3.10 -7.90 9.29
C GLY A 42 -1.73 -7.69 8.64
N LEU A 43 -0.99 -8.77 8.42
CA LEU A 43 0.31 -8.74 7.72
C LEU A 43 0.18 -8.21 6.30
N PHE A 44 -0.84 -8.65 5.56
CA PHE A 44 -1.14 -8.14 4.23
C PHE A 44 -1.39 -6.64 4.23
N ALA A 45 -2.26 -6.14 5.10
CA ALA A 45 -2.61 -4.72 5.19
C ALA A 45 -1.40 -3.86 5.58
N VAL A 46 -0.56 -4.33 6.51
CA VAL A 46 0.69 -3.63 6.86
C VAL A 46 1.67 -3.60 5.70
N ALA A 47 1.98 -4.77 5.11
CA ALA A 47 2.96 -4.86 4.03
C ALA A 47 2.52 -4.05 2.80
N TYR A 48 1.27 -4.22 2.38
CA TYR A 48 0.71 -3.50 1.24
C TYR A 48 0.63 -1.99 1.51
N GLY A 49 0.18 -1.60 2.70
CA GLY A 49 0.08 -0.19 3.10
C GLY A 49 1.44 0.50 3.15
N ILE A 50 2.48 -0.18 3.67
CA ILE A 50 3.85 0.34 3.68
C ILE A 50 4.35 0.54 2.25
N MET A 51 4.18 -0.45 1.37
CA MET A 51 4.64 -0.33 -0.02
C MET A 51 3.93 0.83 -0.75
N LEU A 52 2.62 0.98 -0.58
CA LEU A 52 1.87 2.10 -1.16
C LEU A 52 2.29 3.45 -0.56
N THR A 53 2.59 3.50 0.74
CA THR A 53 3.09 4.71 1.40
C THR A 53 4.45 5.10 0.85
N ILE A 54 5.35 4.13 0.62
CA ILE A 54 6.66 4.38 -0.01
C ILE A 54 6.48 4.95 -1.42
N LEU A 55 5.61 4.35 -2.24
CA LEU A 55 5.27 4.88 -3.57
C LEU A 55 4.73 6.32 -3.47
N GLY A 56 3.84 6.58 -2.53
CA GLY A 56 3.30 7.91 -2.25
C GLY A 56 4.36 8.92 -1.80
N LEU A 57 5.38 8.50 -1.04
CA LEU A 57 6.49 9.36 -0.64
C LEU A 57 7.42 9.70 -1.82
N ILE A 58 7.65 8.75 -2.73
CA ILE A 58 8.48 8.96 -3.93
C ILE A 58 7.87 10.05 -4.83
N ILE A 59 6.54 10.09 -4.97
CA ILE A 59 5.85 11.10 -5.77
C ILE A 59 5.59 12.42 -5.03
N ARG A 60 5.88 12.49 -3.72
CA ARG A 60 5.65 13.69 -2.88
C ARG A 60 6.18 14.97 -3.51
N PRO A 61 7.43 15.04 -4.03
CA PRO A 61 7.99 16.30 -4.52
C PRO A 61 7.21 16.89 -5.69
N HIS A 62 6.53 16.06 -6.48
CA HIS A 62 5.89 16.46 -7.73
C HIS A 62 4.37 16.71 -7.58
N VAL A 63 3.72 16.10 -6.57
CA VAL A 63 2.25 16.11 -6.42
C VAL A 63 1.79 16.65 -5.06
N SER A 64 2.72 17.17 -4.23
CA SER A 64 2.47 17.67 -2.86
C SER A 64 1.41 18.77 -2.74
N GLY A 65 1.15 19.51 -3.82
CA GLY A 65 0.16 20.59 -3.86
C GLY A 65 -1.31 20.11 -3.98
N SER A 66 -1.55 18.85 -4.37
CA SER A 66 -2.92 18.38 -4.61
C SER A 66 -3.59 17.84 -3.33
N ALA A 67 -4.86 18.19 -3.12
CA ALA A 67 -5.66 17.61 -2.04
C ALA A 67 -5.85 16.09 -2.20
N LEU A 68 -5.87 15.60 -3.44
CA LEU A 68 -5.98 14.18 -3.77
C LEU A 68 -4.76 13.39 -3.26
N TYR A 69 -3.56 13.94 -3.38
CA TYR A 69 -2.33 13.34 -2.84
C TYR A 69 -2.40 13.16 -1.32
N ARG A 70 -2.89 14.18 -0.60
CA ARG A 70 -3.04 14.12 0.87
C ARG A 70 -4.05 13.06 1.29
N LEU A 71 -5.17 12.95 0.56
CA LEU A 71 -6.19 11.94 0.82
C LEU A 71 -5.66 10.52 0.55
N MET A 72 -4.95 10.31 -0.56
CA MET A 72 -4.31 9.03 -0.87
C MET A 72 -3.27 8.64 0.19
N MET A 73 -2.41 9.57 0.60
CA MET A 73 -1.43 9.32 1.67
C MET A 73 -2.10 8.98 3.00
N ALA A 74 -3.16 9.69 3.37
CA ALA A 74 -3.93 9.38 4.57
C ALA A 74 -4.54 7.97 4.50
N PHE A 75 -5.06 7.57 3.33
CA PHE A 75 -5.57 6.22 3.12
C PHE A 75 -4.48 5.16 3.23
N PHE A 76 -3.29 5.38 2.65
CA PHE A 76 -2.18 4.42 2.71
C PHE A 76 -1.67 4.23 4.14
N VAL A 77 -1.47 5.33 4.87
CA VAL A 77 -1.08 5.28 6.28
C VAL A 77 -2.20 4.67 7.14
N GLY A 78 -3.45 4.99 6.82
CA GLY A 78 -4.62 4.38 7.46
C GLY A 78 -4.67 2.87 7.27
N LEU A 79 -4.33 2.37 6.08
CA LEU A 79 -4.25 0.94 5.80
C LEU A 79 -3.20 0.23 6.67
N VAL A 80 -2.03 0.86 6.87
CA VAL A 80 -1.02 0.36 7.80
C VAL A 80 -1.56 0.33 9.22
N GLY A 81 -2.22 1.40 9.66
CA GLY A 81 -2.83 1.48 10.99
C GLY A 81 -3.89 0.39 11.21
N VAL A 82 -4.76 0.16 10.24
CA VAL A 82 -5.77 -0.92 10.27
C VAL A 82 -5.08 -2.29 10.34
N GLY A 83 -4.03 -2.52 9.55
CA GLY A 83 -3.27 -3.76 9.61
C GLY A 83 -2.63 -4.00 10.97
N ILE A 84 -2.05 -2.97 11.57
CA ILE A 84 -1.49 -3.04 12.94
C ILE A 84 -2.59 -3.38 13.95
N ILE A 85 -3.75 -2.72 13.87
CA ILE A 85 -4.88 -3.00 14.77
C ILE A 85 -5.33 -4.46 14.64
N ILE A 86 -5.45 -4.96 13.42
CA ILE A 86 -5.83 -6.36 13.18
C ILE A 86 -4.79 -7.32 13.78
N LEU A 87 -3.50 -7.01 13.69
CA LEU A 87 -2.45 -7.86 14.27
C LEU A 87 -2.47 -7.89 15.80
N PHE A 88 -2.77 -6.78 16.45
CA PHE A 88 -2.78 -6.69 17.92
C PHE A 88 -4.11 -7.11 18.57
N TYR A 89 -5.23 -6.95 17.87
CA TYR A 89 -6.58 -7.17 18.43
C TYR A 89 -7.38 -8.26 17.69
N GLY A 90 -6.86 -8.82 16.61
CA GLY A 90 -7.51 -9.88 15.84
C GLY A 90 -7.15 -11.30 16.28
N GLY A 91 -6.47 -11.48 17.42
CA GLY A 91 -6.10 -12.80 17.96
C GLY A 91 -7.13 -13.33 18.95
#